data_AF-A0A1S7LP40-F1
#
_entry.id   AF-A0A1S7LP40-F1
#
_cell.length_a   1.000
_cell.length_b   1.000
_cell.length_c   1.000
_cell.angle_alpha   90.00
_cell.angle_beta   90.00
_cell.angle_gamma   90.00
#
_symmetry.space_group_name_H-M   'P 1'
#
loop_
_entity.id
_entity.type
_entity.pdbx_description
1 polymer ?
#
loop_
_entity_poly.entity_id
_entity_poly.type
_entity_poly.pdbx_seq_one_letter_code
_entity_poly.pdbx_strand_id
1 'polypeptide(L)'
;MKTIKILLVALFGFIATAQAEMPMGYGSPALEQSQAIRQFDDVKGVIHRGPVLQIPMPKDYSMEDVVFDLQSGLAEHNLKIVAKQSLGSAISARSGKPFPTYDIYHICNLTVGERIITDEPAFGAFLPCKVVLYEDKDTGRVWAVTYKPSFAMVYFPEMPEETKNSALRIGDHLFNILYGIAVGE
;
A
#
# COMPACT_ATOMS: atom_id res chain seq x y z
N MET A 1 38.39 -56.40 -28.97
CA MET A 1 38.33 -55.69 -27.68
C MET A 1 38.13 -54.20 -27.93
N LYS A 2 37.00 -53.68 -27.43
CA LYS A 2 36.62 -52.26 -27.17
C LYS A 2 36.58 -51.25 -28.34
N THR A 3 35.35 -51.04 -28.81
CA THR A 3 34.78 -49.77 -29.30
C THR A 3 34.84 -48.70 -28.20
N ILE A 4 35.34 -47.50 -28.49
CA ILE A 4 34.98 -46.27 -27.76
C ILE A 4 34.72 -45.16 -28.77
N LYS A 5 33.54 -44.58 -28.62
CA LYS A 5 32.89 -43.53 -29.40
C LYS A 5 32.83 -42.30 -28.47
N ILE A 6 32.78 -41.11 -29.08
CA ILE A 6 31.91 -39.98 -28.70
C ILE A 6 32.46 -38.85 -27.80
N LEU A 7 32.27 -37.65 -28.37
CA LEU A 7 32.01 -36.30 -27.83
C LEU A 7 33.04 -35.63 -26.91
N LEU A 8 33.72 -34.64 -27.48
CA LEU A 8 34.17 -33.46 -26.77
C LEU A 8 32.96 -32.55 -26.53
N VAL A 9 32.55 -32.43 -25.27
CA VAL A 9 31.42 -31.61 -24.80
C VAL A 9 31.79 -30.13 -24.91
N ALA A 10 30.96 -29.36 -25.60
CA ALA A 10 31.03 -27.91 -25.62
C ALA A 10 30.66 -27.36 -24.24
N LEU A 11 31.61 -26.73 -23.55
CA LEU A 11 31.34 -25.86 -22.40
C LEU A 11 30.69 -24.56 -22.92
N PHE A 12 29.37 -24.56 -23.06
CA PHE A 12 28.61 -23.33 -22.92
C PHE A 12 28.20 -23.22 -21.46
N GLY A 13 29.02 -22.52 -20.69
CA GLY A 13 28.65 -22.05 -19.37
C GLY A 13 27.45 -21.11 -19.52
N PHE A 14 26.26 -21.63 -19.22
CA PHE A 14 25.10 -20.83 -18.92
C PHE A 14 25.45 -19.96 -17.70
N ILE A 15 25.73 -18.69 -17.93
CA ILE A 15 25.55 -17.68 -16.88
C ILE A 15 24.03 -17.58 -16.72
N ALA A 16 23.48 -18.44 -15.87
CA ALA A 16 22.14 -18.24 -15.34
C ALA A 16 22.21 -16.93 -14.55
N THR A 17 21.73 -15.84 -15.16
CA THR A 17 21.32 -14.68 -14.38
C THR A 17 20.33 -15.21 -13.37
N ALA A 18 20.67 -15.10 -12.09
CA ALA A 18 19.76 -15.35 -11.00
C ALA A 18 18.67 -14.26 -11.05
N GLN A 19 17.77 -14.32 -12.02
CA GLN A 19 16.41 -13.91 -11.77
C GLN A 19 15.93 -14.86 -10.69
N ALA A 20 15.98 -14.36 -9.45
CA ALA A 20 15.25 -14.97 -8.36
C ALA A 20 13.86 -15.30 -8.88
N GLU A 21 13.55 -16.59 -8.95
CA GLU A 21 12.20 -17.08 -9.14
C GLU A 21 11.41 -16.60 -7.92
N MET A 22 10.94 -15.35 -7.96
CA MET A 22 10.01 -14.86 -6.97
C MET A 22 8.72 -15.63 -7.21
N PRO A 23 8.27 -16.47 -6.26
CA PRO A 23 6.99 -17.12 -6.42
C PRO A 23 5.94 -16.01 -6.58
N MET A 24 5.17 -16.09 -7.67
CA MET A 24 3.90 -15.39 -7.84
C MET A 24 2.91 -15.96 -6.81
N GLY A 25 3.18 -15.70 -5.54
CA GLY A 25 2.37 -16.02 -4.38
C GLY A 25 2.19 -14.74 -3.60
N TYR A 26 0.95 -14.29 -3.49
CA TYR A 26 0.55 -13.18 -2.63
C TYR A 26 1.17 -13.34 -1.23
N GLY A 27 1.84 -12.28 -0.75
CA GLY A 27 2.21 -12.10 0.66
C GLY A 27 3.64 -12.50 0.99
N SER A 28 4.44 -11.54 1.46
CA SER A 28 5.50 -11.91 2.40
C SER A 28 4.83 -12.30 3.73
N PRO A 29 5.18 -13.44 4.34
CA PRO A 29 4.62 -13.88 5.61
C PRO A 29 4.73 -12.85 6.75
N ALA A 30 5.69 -11.92 6.67
CA ALA A 30 5.86 -10.85 7.66
C ALA A 30 4.81 -9.73 7.52
N LEU A 31 4.19 -9.59 6.35
CA LEU A 31 3.25 -8.51 6.02
C LEU A 31 1.80 -8.85 6.37
N GLU A 32 1.45 -10.13 6.51
CA GLU A 32 0.11 -10.58 6.89
C GLU A 32 -0.15 -10.62 8.40
N GLN A 33 0.80 -10.18 9.25
CA GLN A 33 0.74 -10.47 10.69
C GLN A 33 0.92 -9.29 11.65
N SER A 34 1.05 -8.05 11.17
CA SER A 34 1.09 -6.92 12.11
C SER A 34 -0.25 -6.76 12.82
N GLN A 35 -0.22 -6.50 14.13
CA GLN A 35 -1.41 -6.20 14.92
C GLN A 35 -2.26 -5.08 14.29
N ALA A 36 -1.63 -4.10 13.66
CA ALA A 36 -2.29 -2.99 12.97
C ALA A 36 -3.17 -3.42 11.77
N ILE A 37 -2.94 -4.60 11.18
CA ILE A 37 -3.83 -5.16 10.16
C ILE A 37 -4.92 -6.00 10.83
N ARG A 38 -4.52 -6.87 11.77
CA ARG A 38 -5.43 -7.83 12.42
C ARG A 38 -6.57 -7.16 13.17
N GLN A 39 -6.37 -5.96 13.70
CA GLN A 39 -7.44 -5.20 14.35
C GLN A 39 -8.66 -4.97 13.44
N PHE A 40 -8.47 -4.94 12.11
CA PHE A 40 -9.57 -4.79 11.16
C PHE A 40 -10.40 -6.08 10.96
N ASP A 41 -9.91 -7.24 11.38
CA ASP A 41 -10.64 -8.51 11.27
C ASP A 41 -11.94 -8.48 12.10
N ASP A 42 -11.93 -7.69 13.19
CA ASP A 42 -13.08 -7.51 14.08
C ASP A 42 -13.99 -6.33 13.66
N VAL A 43 -13.60 -5.55 12.64
CA VAL A 43 -14.38 -4.40 12.17
C VAL A 43 -15.39 -4.85 11.12
N LYS A 44 -16.68 -4.78 11.49
CA LYS A 44 -17.77 -5.23 10.63
C LYS A 44 -17.78 -4.51 9.28
N GLY A 45 -17.65 -5.30 8.22
CA GLY A 45 -17.79 -4.84 6.83
C GLY A 45 -16.47 -4.45 6.16
N VAL A 46 -15.33 -4.56 6.86
CA VAL A 46 -14.02 -4.49 6.21
C VAL A 46 -13.88 -5.62 5.20
N ILE A 47 -13.29 -5.31 4.04
CA ILE A 47 -12.98 -6.27 2.99
C ILE A 47 -11.48 -6.33 2.79
N HIS A 48 -10.91 -7.54 2.92
CA HIS A 48 -9.51 -7.82 2.66
C HIS A 48 -9.34 -8.31 1.21
N ARG A 49 -8.46 -7.69 0.44
CA ARG A 49 -8.08 -8.10 -0.93
C ARG A 49 -6.56 -8.15 -1.05
N GLY A 50 -5.97 -9.25 -0.56
CA GLY A 50 -4.52 -9.35 -0.42
C GLY A 50 -3.98 -8.22 0.47
N PRO A 51 -3.02 -7.41 0.01
CA PRO A 51 -2.46 -6.32 0.82
C PRO A 51 -3.39 -5.09 0.93
N VAL A 52 -4.52 -5.10 0.24
CA VAL A 52 -5.45 -3.97 0.17
C VAL A 52 -6.59 -4.18 1.15
N LEU A 53 -6.88 -3.16 1.96
CA LEU A 53 -8.07 -3.08 2.80
C LEU A 53 -9.07 -2.11 2.20
N GLN A 54 -10.35 -2.49 2.21
CA GLN A 54 -11.48 -1.57 2.01
C GLN A 54 -12.24 -1.48 3.32
N ILE A 55 -12.27 -0.30 3.90
CA ILE A 55 -12.70 -0.05 5.27
C ILE A 55 -13.94 0.84 5.19
N PRO A 56 -15.10 0.40 5.68
CA PRO A 56 -16.27 1.25 5.70
C PRO A 56 -16.18 2.24 6.87
N MET A 57 -16.25 3.54 6.60
CA MET A 57 -16.20 4.59 7.63
C MET A 57 -17.51 4.64 8.43
N PRO A 58 -17.60 5.31 9.59
CA PRO A 58 -18.84 5.43 10.34
C PRO A 58 -19.99 5.94 9.46
N LYS A 59 -21.23 5.51 9.76
CA LYS A 59 -22.37 5.74 8.85
C LYS A 59 -22.78 7.20 8.75
N ASP A 60 -22.51 7.96 9.78
CA ASP A 60 -22.82 9.37 9.96
C ASP A 60 -21.67 10.30 9.53
N TYR A 61 -20.52 9.75 9.14
CA TYR A 61 -19.38 10.54 8.68
C TYR A 61 -19.56 10.95 7.21
N SER A 62 -19.38 12.24 6.96
CA SER A 62 -19.16 12.80 5.63
C SER A 62 -17.71 12.58 5.15
N MET A 63 -17.45 12.86 3.87
CA MET A 63 -16.09 12.86 3.35
C MET A 63 -15.19 13.85 4.10
N GLU A 64 -15.75 15.02 4.44
CA GLU A 64 -15.06 16.07 5.18
C GLU A 64 -14.68 15.62 6.59
N ASP A 65 -15.58 14.91 7.30
CA ASP A 65 -15.32 14.39 8.65
C ASP A 65 -14.15 13.38 8.61
N VAL A 66 -14.20 12.43 7.67
CA VAL A 66 -13.11 11.43 7.51
C VAL A 66 -11.79 12.11 7.19
N VAL A 67 -11.79 13.14 6.34
CA VAL A 67 -10.57 13.88 5.99
C VAL A 67 -10.04 14.68 7.17
N PHE A 68 -10.91 15.29 7.97
CA PHE A 68 -10.53 16.05 9.15
C PHE A 68 -9.85 15.14 10.18
N ASP A 69 -10.46 14.00 10.51
CA ASP A 69 -9.88 13.06 11.49
C ASP A 69 -8.61 12.41 10.95
N LEU A 70 -8.57 12.10 9.65
CA LEU A 70 -7.36 11.63 8.99
C LEU A 70 -6.24 12.66 9.14
N GLN A 71 -6.48 13.94 8.84
CA GLN A 71 -5.48 14.99 8.99
C GLN A 71 -4.99 15.13 10.43
N SER A 72 -5.91 15.05 11.40
CA SER A 72 -5.59 15.09 12.83
C SER A 72 -4.65 13.94 13.22
N GLY A 73 -5.05 12.70 12.93
CA GLY A 73 -4.25 11.51 13.27
C GLY A 73 -2.90 11.47 12.54
N LEU A 74 -2.82 11.98 11.30
CA LEU A 74 -1.55 12.05 10.57
C LEU A 74 -0.55 13.00 11.25
N ALA A 75 -1.01 14.13 11.77
CA ALA A 75 -0.15 15.13 12.39
C ALA A 75 0.60 14.58 13.62
N GLU A 76 -0.03 13.70 14.41
CA GLU A 76 0.57 13.07 15.59
C GLU A 76 1.77 12.17 15.27
N HIS A 77 1.88 11.71 14.03
CA HIS A 77 2.89 10.77 13.58
C HIS A 77 3.88 11.36 12.56
N ASN A 78 3.98 12.70 12.47
CA ASN A 78 4.77 13.40 11.45
C ASN A 78 4.44 12.93 10.02
N LEU A 79 3.20 12.52 9.80
CA LEU A 79 2.66 12.24 8.48
C LEU A 79 1.90 13.48 8.02
N LYS A 80 1.88 13.70 6.70
CA LYS A 80 1.04 14.74 6.12
C LYS A 80 0.51 14.34 4.77
N ILE A 81 -0.60 14.95 4.39
CA ILE A 81 -1.12 14.90 3.03
C ILE A 81 -0.21 15.79 2.17
N VAL A 82 0.50 15.20 1.21
CA VAL A 82 1.40 15.91 0.30
C VAL A 82 0.76 16.22 -1.05
N ALA A 83 -0.31 15.51 -1.40
CA ALA A 83 -1.10 15.77 -2.59
C ALA A 83 -2.50 15.16 -2.44
N LYS A 84 -3.45 15.68 -3.22
CA LYS A 84 -4.81 15.16 -3.37
C LYS A 84 -5.10 15.05 -4.86
N GLN A 85 -5.65 13.91 -5.30
CA GLN A 85 -6.15 13.73 -6.67
C GLN A 85 -7.66 13.55 -6.61
N SER A 86 -8.42 14.52 -7.14
CA SER A 86 -9.88 14.44 -7.22
C SER A 86 -10.34 13.69 -8.47
N LEU A 87 -10.16 12.37 -8.46
CA LEU A 87 -10.38 11.53 -9.63
C LEU A 87 -11.85 11.50 -10.06
N GLY A 88 -12.79 11.41 -9.10
CA GLY A 88 -14.22 11.40 -9.42
C GLY A 88 -14.67 12.66 -10.15
N SER A 89 -14.24 13.83 -9.65
CA SER A 89 -14.49 15.13 -10.30
C SER A 89 -13.88 15.19 -11.71
N ALA A 90 -12.64 14.72 -11.87
CA ALA A 90 -11.98 14.68 -13.18
C ALA A 90 -12.71 13.77 -14.19
N ILE A 91 -13.25 12.63 -13.74
CA ILE A 91 -14.06 11.72 -14.58
C ILE A 91 -15.37 12.41 -14.98
N SER A 92 -16.05 13.07 -14.05
CA SER A 92 -17.26 13.83 -14.36
C SER A 92 -17.02 14.94 -15.37
N ALA A 93 -15.97 15.74 -15.17
CA ALA A 93 -15.61 16.82 -16.07
C ALA A 93 -15.31 16.32 -17.49
N ARG A 94 -14.60 15.19 -17.61
CA ARG A 94 -14.27 14.59 -18.92
C ARG A 94 -15.49 13.99 -19.62
N SER A 95 -16.36 13.32 -18.88
CA SER A 95 -17.48 12.55 -19.44
C SER A 95 -18.76 13.36 -19.63
N GLY A 96 -18.89 14.50 -18.94
CA GLY A 96 -20.13 15.27 -18.86
C GLY A 96 -21.23 14.58 -18.04
N LYS A 97 -20.92 13.49 -17.34
CA LYS A 97 -21.87 12.71 -16.54
C LYS A 97 -21.51 12.77 -15.05
N PRO A 98 -22.50 12.75 -14.14
CA PRO A 98 -22.23 12.59 -12.72
C PRO A 98 -21.44 11.30 -12.43
N PHE A 99 -20.43 11.41 -11.58
CA PHE A 99 -19.62 10.30 -11.08
C PHE A 99 -19.43 10.51 -9.57
N PRO A 100 -19.46 9.45 -8.74
CA PRO A 100 -19.31 9.59 -7.29
C PRO A 100 -17.98 10.24 -6.89
N THR A 101 -17.94 10.81 -5.69
CA THR A 101 -16.69 11.27 -5.08
C THR A 101 -15.71 10.11 -5.01
N TYR A 102 -14.50 10.31 -5.52
CA TYR A 102 -13.40 9.35 -5.50
C TYR A 102 -12.10 10.14 -5.47
N ASP A 103 -11.53 10.27 -4.28
CA ASP A 103 -10.36 11.10 -4.04
C ASP A 103 -9.19 10.22 -3.56
N ILE A 104 -8.01 10.46 -4.11
CA ILE A 104 -6.77 9.79 -3.69
C ILE A 104 -5.94 10.78 -2.89
N TYR A 105 -5.72 10.47 -1.62
CA TYR A 105 -4.88 11.23 -0.71
C TYR A 105 -3.50 10.60 -0.64
N HIS A 106 -2.49 11.42 -0.93
CA HIS A 106 -1.09 11.04 -0.89
C HIS A 106 -0.49 11.42 0.46
N ILE A 107 -0.05 10.42 1.21
CA ILE A 107 0.37 10.56 2.61
C ILE A 107 1.85 10.22 2.71
N CYS A 108 2.63 11.10 3.34
CA CYS A 108 4.07 10.89 3.48
C CYS A 108 4.59 11.37 4.83
N ASN A 109 5.49 10.59 5.42
CA ASN A 109 6.49 11.09 6.34
C ASN A 109 7.70 11.49 5.49
N LEU A 110 7.95 12.79 5.35
CA LEU A 110 8.96 13.26 4.40
C LEU A 110 10.38 12.85 4.77
N THR A 111 10.71 12.78 6.06
CA THR A 111 12.04 12.37 6.53
C THR A 111 12.33 10.92 6.17
N VAL A 112 11.37 10.01 6.41
CA VAL A 112 11.54 8.61 6.02
C VAL A 112 11.43 8.43 4.51
N GLY A 113 10.56 9.20 3.85
CA GLY A 113 10.44 9.20 2.39
C GLY A 113 11.74 9.56 1.69
N GLU A 114 12.42 10.62 2.15
CA GLU A 114 13.75 11.03 1.68
C GLU A 114 14.77 9.90 1.84
N ARG A 115 14.82 9.28 3.02
CA ARG A 115 15.72 8.14 3.27
C ARG A 115 15.46 6.98 2.32
N ILE A 116 14.20 6.57 2.18
CA ILE A 116 13.81 5.44 1.32
C ILE A 116 14.27 5.66 -0.12
N ILE A 117 14.01 6.84 -0.70
CA ILE A 117 14.38 7.12 -2.09
C ILE A 117 15.87 7.39 -2.27
N THR A 118 16.58 7.76 -1.19
CA THR A 118 18.04 7.89 -1.20
C THR A 118 18.70 6.51 -1.23
N ASP A 119 18.18 5.57 -0.43
CA ASP A 119 18.67 4.18 -0.38
C ASP A 119 18.26 3.39 -1.64
N GLU A 120 17.03 3.58 -2.12
CA GLU A 120 16.45 2.86 -3.25
C GLU A 120 15.52 3.77 -4.07
N PRO A 121 16.05 4.48 -5.09
CA PRO A 121 15.27 5.39 -5.92
C PRO A 121 14.08 4.72 -6.62
N ALA A 122 14.16 3.43 -6.96
CA ALA A 122 13.08 2.73 -7.65
C ALA A 122 11.85 2.53 -6.74
N PHE A 123 12.00 2.62 -5.42
CA PHE A 123 10.87 2.57 -4.48
C PHE A 123 9.94 3.78 -4.62
N GLY A 124 10.39 4.86 -5.27
CA GLY A 124 9.56 6.02 -5.61
C GLY A 124 8.27 5.68 -6.36
N ALA A 125 8.22 4.54 -7.07
CA ALA A 125 6.99 4.06 -7.72
C ALA A 125 5.86 3.70 -6.74
N PHE A 126 6.21 3.39 -5.48
CA PHE A 126 5.26 3.03 -4.41
C PHE A 126 5.05 4.17 -3.41
N LEU A 127 5.81 5.26 -3.54
CA LEU A 127 5.64 6.47 -2.74
C LEU A 127 4.76 7.50 -3.48
N PRO A 128 4.09 8.38 -2.73
CA PRO A 128 3.83 8.30 -1.29
C PRO A 128 2.75 7.24 -0.97
N CYS A 129 2.51 6.97 0.32
CA CYS A 129 1.41 6.10 0.75
C CYS A 129 0.07 6.67 0.25
N LYS A 130 -0.93 5.81 0.04
CA LYS A 130 -2.22 6.23 -0.55
C LYS A 130 -3.38 5.83 0.36
N VAL A 131 -4.26 6.78 0.62
CA VAL A 131 -5.62 6.52 1.13
C VAL A 131 -6.59 7.04 0.09
N VAL A 132 -7.39 6.14 -0.47
CA VAL A 132 -8.51 6.51 -1.32
C VAL A 132 -9.74 6.67 -0.45
N LEU A 133 -10.48 7.75 -0.62
CA LEU A 133 -11.80 7.91 -0.04
C LEU A 133 -12.82 8.01 -1.16
N TYR A 134 -13.90 7.24 -1.07
CA TYR A 134 -14.99 7.29 -2.03
C TYR A 134 -16.35 7.08 -1.35
N GLU A 135 -17.39 7.63 -1.96
CA GLU A 135 -18.77 7.39 -1.54
C GLU A 135 -19.35 6.21 -2.29
N ASP A 136 -19.92 5.26 -1.55
CA ASP A 136 -20.70 4.18 -2.14
C ASP A 136 -21.96 4.76 -2.81
N LYS A 137 -22.13 4.46 -4.09
CA LYS A 137 -23.19 5.04 -4.92
C LYS A 137 -24.61 4.71 -4.43
N ASP A 138 -24.79 3.57 -3.74
CA ASP A 138 -26.12 3.05 -3.39
C ASP A 138 -26.50 3.46 -1.97
N THR A 139 -25.52 3.50 -1.06
CA THR A 139 -25.74 3.80 0.37
C THR A 139 -25.31 5.21 0.77
N GLY A 140 -24.51 5.90 -0.04
CA GLY A 140 -23.89 7.18 0.31
C GLY A 140 -22.81 7.08 1.39
N ARG A 141 -22.48 5.87 1.85
CA ARG A 141 -21.50 5.66 2.91
C ARG A 141 -20.08 5.91 2.39
N VAL A 142 -19.25 6.57 3.18
CA VAL A 142 -17.83 6.74 2.85
C VAL A 142 -17.05 5.45 3.10
N TRP A 143 -16.16 5.12 2.18
CA TRP A 143 -15.22 4.02 2.27
C TRP A 143 -13.79 4.53 2.12
N ALA A 144 -12.90 3.99 2.93
CA ALA A 144 -11.46 4.16 2.76
C ALA A 144 -10.86 2.93 2.09
N VAL A 145 -9.92 3.13 1.17
CA VAL A 145 -9.09 2.06 0.60
C VAL A 145 -7.63 2.41 0.80
N THR A 146 -6.88 1.47 1.34
CA THR A 146 -5.44 1.61 1.51
C THR A 146 -4.76 0.26 1.34
N TYR A 147 -3.45 0.27 1.22
CA TYR A 147 -2.63 -0.94 1.33
C TYR A 147 -1.51 -0.67 2.31
N LYS A 148 -1.00 -1.73 2.96
CA LYS A 148 0.15 -1.57 3.85
C LYS A 148 1.38 -1.25 2.99
N PRO A 149 2.03 -0.07 3.14
CA PRO A 149 3.12 0.36 2.26
C PRO A 149 4.28 -0.63 2.19
N SER A 150 4.54 -1.33 3.29
CA SER A 150 5.58 -2.36 3.38
C SER A 150 5.32 -3.56 2.45
N PHE A 151 4.11 -3.74 1.90
CA PHE A 151 3.81 -4.76 0.89
C PHE A 151 4.82 -4.75 -0.27
N ALA A 152 5.18 -3.56 -0.76
CA ALA A 152 6.08 -3.43 -1.91
C ALA A 152 7.53 -3.85 -1.57
N MET A 153 7.91 -3.90 -0.29
CA MET A 153 9.29 -4.18 0.13
C MET A 153 9.76 -5.60 -0.18
N VAL A 154 8.83 -6.52 -0.43
CA VAL A 154 9.16 -7.88 -0.89
C VAL A 154 9.96 -7.88 -2.20
N TYR A 155 9.81 -6.82 -3.00
CA TYR A 155 10.50 -6.64 -4.27
C TYR A 155 11.84 -5.91 -4.12
N PHE A 156 12.23 -5.51 -2.90
CA PHE A 156 13.47 -4.79 -2.61
C PHE A 156 14.26 -5.49 -1.48
N PRO A 157 14.76 -6.72 -1.72
CA PRO A 157 15.39 -7.54 -0.68
C PRO A 157 16.65 -6.87 -0.10
N GLU A 158 17.38 -6.11 -0.92
CA GLU A 158 18.62 -5.41 -0.54
C GLU A 158 18.39 -4.10 0.22
N MET A 159 17.14 -3.66 0.41
CA MET A 159 16.85 -2.43 1.15
C MET A 159 17.33 -2.56 2.61
N PRO A 160 18.00 -1.54 3.18
CA PRO A 160 18.50 -1.59 4.55
C PRO A 160 17.41 -1.91 5.56
N GLU A 161 17.74 -2.75 6.55
CA GLU A 161 16.77 -3.24 7.53
C GLU A 161 16.13 -2.09 8.34
N GLU A 162 16.88 -1.05 8.65
CA GLU A 162 16.36 0.14 9.32
C GLU A 162 15.34 0.90 8.46
N THR A 163 15.55 0.94 7.14
CA THR A 163 14.64 1.55 6.17
C THR A 163 13.35 0.72 6.04
N LYS A 164 13.47 -0.61 6.01
CA LYS A 164 12.31 -1.53 6.07
C LYS A 164 11.48 -1.33 7.34
N ASN A 165 12.15 -1.29 8.48
CA ASN A 165 11.50 -1.07 9.78
C ASN A 165 10.81 0.30 9.88
N SER A 166 11.42 1.34 9.30
CA SER A 166 10.81 2.68 9.26
C SER A 166 9.51 2.69 8.46
N ALA A 167 9.47 2.01 7.31
CA ALA A 167 8.25 1.92 6.52
C ALA A 167 7.18 1.02 7.14
N LEU A 168 7.58 -0.08 7.80
CA LEU A 168 6.66 -0.91 8.57
C LEU A 168 5.94 -0.09 9.62
N ARG A 169 6.69 0.71 10.40
CA ARG A 169 6.13 1.61 11.42
C ARG A 169 5.19 2.66 10.83
N ILE A 170 5.55 3.29 9.70
CA ILE A 170 4.66 4.24 9.02
C ILE A 170 3.36 3.57 8.57
N GLY A 171 3.46 2.37 8.02
CA GLY A 171 2.29 1.59 7.63
C GLY A 171 1.37 1.30 8.82
N ASP A 172 1.94 0.91 9.95
CA ASP A 172 1.18 0.66 11.18
C ASP A 172 0.52 1.93 11.71
N HIS A 173 1.22 3.08 11.73
CA HIS A 173 0.63 4.36 12.11
C HIS A 173 -0.57 4.73 11.23
N LEU A 174 -0.43 4.63 9.90
CA LEU A 174 -1.52 4.91 8.98
C LEU A 174 -2.73 3.99 9.21
N PHE A 175 -2.48 2.71 9.47
CA PHE A 175 -3.55 1.74 9.71
C PHE A 175 -4.23 1.98 11.05
N ASN A 176 -3.48 2.34 12.10
CA ASN A 176 -4.06 2.68 13.40
C ASN A 176 -4.94 3.94 13.33
N ILE A 177 -4.53 4.96 12.56
CA ILE A 177 -5.36 6.15 12.33
C ILE A 177 -6.68 5.74 11.65
N LEU A 178 -6.61 4.97 10.56
CA LEU A 178 -7.81 4.53 9.85
C LEU A 178 -8.70 3.60 10.69
N TYR A 179 -8.10 2.82 11.57
CA TYR A 179 -8.83 1.99 12.52
C TYR A 179 -9.61 2.86 13.50
N GLY A 180 -8.94 3.82 14.16
CA GLY A 180 -9.58 4.76 15.08
C GLY A 180 -10.78 5.47 14.46
N ILE A 181 -10.61 6.00 13.24
CA ILE A 181 -11.70 6.62 12.47
C ILE A 181 -12.83 5.60 12.21
N ALA A 182 -12.50 4.38 11.80
CA ALA A 182 -13.51 3.36 11.47
C ALA A 182 -14.33 2.90 12.68
N VAL A 183 -13.76 2.94 13.89
CA VAL A 183 -14.44 2.57 15.14
C VAL A 183 -15.00 3.76 15.91
N GLY A 184 -14.68 4.99 15.52
CA GLY A 184 -15.15 6.23 16.14
C GLY A 184 -14.38 6.63 17.41
N GLU A 185 -13.07 6.40 17.42
CA GLU A 185 -12.12 6.78 18.49
C GLU A 185 -11.29 8.02 18.13
#